data_AF-A0A800DBE8-F1
#
_entry.id   AF-A0A800DBE8-F1
#
_cell.length_a   1.000
_cell.length_b   1.000
_cell.length_c   1.000
_cell.angle_alpha   90.00
_cell.angle_beta   90.00
_cell.angle_gamma   90.00
#
_symmetry.space_group_name_H-M   'P 1'
#
loop_
_entity.id
_entity.type
_entity.pdbx_description
1 polymer ?
#
loop_
_entity_poly.entity_id
_entity_poly.type
_entity_poly.pdbx_seq_one_letter_code
_entity_poly.pdbx_strand_id
1 'polypeptide(L)'
;MGNEGELRGKGVWLLYSRNVDLAIEMAFAIGATHIFYKTGDRGMFFVDAARRVYRRVREAGLVPFAWTFIYCDDPNAEAEVAIQSMRVGYEGVIFDV
;
A
#
# COMPACT_ATOMS: atom_id res chain seq x y z
N MET A 1 28.01 -9.76 12.75
CA MET A 1 28.05 -10.40 11.43
C MET A 1 26.65 -10.28 10.84
N GLY A 2 26.43 -9.31 9.94
CA GLY A 2 25.14 -9.18 9.25
C GLY A 2 25.14 -10.10 8.04
N ASN A 3 24.17 -11.00 7.95
CA ASN A 3 24.01 -11.89 6.80
C ASN A 3 23.59 -11.06 5.57
N GLU A 4 24.37 -11.10 4.50
CA GLU A 4 24.16 -10.35 3.25
C GLU A 4 22.97 -10.85 2.40
N GLY A 5 22.05 -11.63 2.98
CA GLY A 5 20.85 -12.18 2.32
C GLY A 5 19.53 -11.93 3.05
N GLU A 6 19.53 -11.10 4.10
CA GLU A 6 18.31 -10.81 4.86
C GLU A 6 17.46 -9.76 4.13
N LEU A 7 16.23 -10.13 3.75
CA LEU A 7 15.27 -9.21 3.14
C LEU A 7 15.00 -8.04 4.09
N ARG A 8 15.43 -6.84 3.69
CA ARG A 8 15.25 -5.58 4.42
C ARG A 8 13.80 -5.11 4.26
N GLY A 9 12.91 -5.71 5.05
CA GLY A 9 11.48 -5.49 4.96
C GLY A 9 10.82 -6.40 3.91
N LYS A 10 9.66 -6.94 4.27
CA LYS A 10 8.76 -7.69 3.39
C LYS A 10 7.37 -7.07 3.53
N GLY A 11 6.51 -7.27 2.54
CA GLY A 11 5.13 -6.78 2.63
C GLY A 11 4.12 -7.70 1.98
N VAL A 12 2.86 -7.46 2.32
CA VAL A 12 1.70 -8.16 1.77
C VAL A 12 0.94 -7.21 0.85
N TRP A 13 0.66 -7.66 -0.37
CA TRP A 13 -0.20 -6.93 -1.30
C TRP A 13 -1.67 -7.07 -0.91
N LEU A 14 -2.37 -5.94 -0.86
CA LEU A 14 -3.78 -5.85 -0.51
C LEU A 14 -4.55 -5.20 -1.66
N LEU A 15 -5.36 -5.99 -2.36
CA LEU A 15 -6.18 -5.50 -3.45
C LEU A 15 -7.48 -4.83 -2.97
N TYR A 16 -8.13 -5.41 -1.94
CA TYR A 16 -9.43 -4.95 -1.45
C TYR A 16 -9.37 -4.58 0.03
N SER A 17 -9.79 -3.36 0.37
CA SER A 17 -9.73 -2.86 1.75
C SER A 17 -10.46 -3.72 2.78
N ARG A 18 -11.52 -4.43 2.38
CA ARG A 18 -12.25 -5.36 3.27
C ARG A 18 -11.36 -6.46 3.87
N ASN A 19 -10.24 -6.79 3.22
CA ASN A 19 -9.31 -7.82 3.67
C ASN A 19 -8.14 -7.27 4.50
N VAL A 20 -8.19 -6.01 4.96
CA VAL A 20 -7.08 -5.38 5.68
C VAL A 20 -6.66 -6.17 6.93
N ASP A 21 -7.61 -6.69 7.70
CA ASP A 21 -7.30 -7.46 8.91
C ASP A 21 -6.59 -8.77 8.57
N LEU A 22 -7.07 -9.50 7.56
CA LEU A 22 -6.41 -10.71 7.06
C LEU A 22 -4.99 -10.41 6.55
N ALA A 23 -4.79 -9.30 5.83
CA ALA A 23 -3.47 -8.93 5.34
C ALA A 23 -2.49 -8.60 6.49
N ILE A 24 -2.98 -8.01 7.58
CA ILE A 24 -2.20 -7.77 8.79
C ILE A 24 -1.82 -9.09 9.47
N GLU A 25 -2.78 -10.03 9.61
CA GLU A 25 -2.50 -11.37 10.14
C GLU A 25 -1.44 -12.11 9.32
N MET A 26 -1.58 -12.09 7.99
CA MET A 26 -0.60 -12.66 7.08
C MET A 26 0.77 -12.00 7.22
N ALA A 27 0.81 -10.67 7.35
CA ALA A 27 2.05 -9.94 7.51
C ALA A 27 2.79 -10.39 8.77
N PHE A 28 2.09 -10.51 9.91
CA PHE A 28 2.69 -11.01 11.13
C PHE A 28 3.17 -12.46 11.00
N ALA A 29 2.39 -13.34 10.37
CA ALA A 29 2.74 -14.75 10.20
C ALA A 29 4.06 -14.97 9.44
N ILE A 30 4.41 -14.05 8.54
CA ILE A 30 5.64 -14.14 7.71
C ILE A 30 6.75 -13.19 8.15
N GLY A 31 6.56 -12.44 9.24
CA GLY A 31 7.49 -11.41 9.70
C GLY A 31 7.63 -10.24 8.71
N ALA A 32 6.57 -9.91 7.98
CA ALA A 32 6.51 -8.74 7.12
C ALA A 32 6.26 -7.47 7.94
N THR A 33 6.70 -6.34 7.38
CA THR A 33 6.66 -5.01 8.02
C THR A 33 5.81 -4.03 7.23
N HIS A 34 5.44 -4.35 5.99
CA HIS A 34 4.73 -3.45 5.07
C HIS A 34 3.40 -4.03 4.59
N ILE A 35 2.44 -3.15 4.27
CA ILE A 35 1.23 -3.49 3.51
C ILE A 35 1.17 -2.59 2.27
N PHE A 36 1.07 -3.21 1.09
CA PHE A 36 0.97 -2.52 -0.20
C PHE A 36 -0.49 -2.50 -0.64
N TYR A 37 -1.19 -1.38 -0.47
CA TYR A 37 -2.63 -1.31 -0.72
C TYR A 37 -2.97 -0.62 -2.04
N LYS A 38 -3.84 -1.23 -2.86
CA LYS A 38 -4.39 -0.58 -4.06
C LYS A 38 -5.26 0.61 -3.66
N THR A 39 -4.68 1.81 -3.68
CA THR A 39 -5.35 3.05 -3.22
C THR A 39 -6.26 3.66 -4.27
N GLY A 40 -6.17 3.24 -5.52
CA GLY A 40 -7.00 3.72 -6.62
C GLY A 40 -6.85 2.89 -7.88
N ASP A 41 -7.54 3.30 -8.95
CA ASP A 41 -7.55 2.64 -10.25
C ASP A 41 -7.88 3.64 -11.37
N ARG A 42 -7.13 3.68 -12.48
CA ARG A 42 -7.40 4.53 -13.67
C ARG A 42 -7.77 5.98 -13.33
N GLY A 43 -7.03 6.62 -12.42
CA GLY A 43 -7.29 7.99 -11.96
C GLY A 43 -8.35 8.16 -10.85
N MET A 44 -9.06 7.10 -10.48
CA MET A 44 -10.00 7.13 -9.35
C MET A 44 -9.29 6.77 -8.04
N PHE A 45 -9.20 7.73 -7.12
CA PHE A 45 -8.71 7.49 -5.76
C PHE A 45 -9.82 6.99 -4.83
N PHE A 46 -9.56 5.89 -4.11
CA PHE A 46 -10.51 5.28 -3.19
C PHE A 46 -10.41 5.89 -1.78
N VAL A 47 -10.81 7.16 -1.63
CA VAL A 47 -10.54 7.98 -0.42
C VAL A 47 -10.85 7.30 0.92
N ASP A 48 -12.07 6.78 1.12
CA ASP A 48 -12.47 6.19 2.40
C ASP A 48 -11.75 4.87 2.66
N ALA A 49 -11.54 4.08 1.62
CA ALA A 49 -10.83 2.82 1.68
C ALA A 49 -9.34 3.05 2.01
N ALA A 50 -8.70 4.02 1.34
CA ALA A 50 -7.31 4.40 1.56
C ALA A 50 -7.08 4.89 3.00
N ARG A 51 -7.96 5.74 3.54
CA ARG A 51 -7.91 6.21 4.93
C ARG A 51 -8.16 5.09 5.94
N ARG A 52 -9.11 4.19 5.67
CA ARG A 52 -9.37 3.03 6.53
C ARG A 52 -8.15 2.12 6.61
N VAL A 53 -7.57 1.76 5.47
CA VAL A 53 -6.39 0.89 5.42
C VAL A 53 -5.20 1.56 6.10
N TYR A 54 -4.93 2.83 5.78
CA TYR A 54 -3.85 3.59 6.41
C TYR A 54 -3.91 3.53 7.95
N ARG A 55 -5.07 3.88 8.54
CA ARG A 55 -5.25 3.87 10.00
C ARG A 55 -5.00 2.47 10.57
N ARG A 56 -5.64 1.46 9.99
CA ARG A 56 -5.57 0.09 10.52
C ARG A 56 -4.16 -0.49 10.47
N VAL A 57 -3.43 -0.23 9.37
CA VAL A 57 -2.04 -0.68 9.19
C VAL A 57 -1.10 0.02 10.18
N ARG A 58 -1.24 1.34 10.38
CA ARG A 58 -0.45 2.08 11.37
C ARG A 58 -0.77 1.66 12.81
N GLU A 59 -2.04 1.46 13.14
CA GLU A 59 -2.48 0.94 14.46
C GLU A 59 -1.89 -0.45 14.75
N ALA A 60 -1.68 -1.28 13.72
CA ALA A 60 -1.01 -2.57 13.84
C ALA A 60 0.54 -2.47 13.88
N GLY A 61 1.11 -1.27 13.81
CA GLY A 61 2.57 -1.07 13.80
C GLY A 61 3.25 -1.44 12.49
N LEU A 62 2.50 -1.63 11.41
CA LEU A 62 3.00 -1.91 10.06
C LEU A 62 3.11 -0.61 9.25
N VAL A 63 3.85 -0.67 8.13
CA VAL A 63 4.11 0.48 7.26
C VAL A 63 3.21 0.42 6.01
N PRO A 64 2.30 1.39 5.82
CA PRO A 64 1.43 1.42 4.65
C PRO A 64 2.15 2.04 3.44
N PHE A 65 2.12 1.34 2.32
CA PHE A 65 2.55 1.82 0.99
C PHE A 65 1.39 1.78 0.02
N ALA A 66 1.29 2.82 -0.81
CA ALA A 66 0.26 2.92 -1.83
C ALA A 66 0.68 2.11 -3.06
N TRP A 67 -0.24 1.35 -3.63
CA TRP A 67 -0.09 0.62 -4.87
C TRP A 67 -1.01 1.23 -5.91
N THR A 68 -0.47 1.57 -7.07
CA THR A 68 -1.24 2.14 -8.18
C THR A 68 -0.86 1.44 -9.46
N PHE A 69 -1.88 0.99 -10.19
CA PHE A 69 -1.73 0.53 -11.57
C PHE A 69 -1.62 1.73 -12.49
N ILE A 70 -0.66 1.68 -13.42
CA ILE A 70 -0.43 2.69 -14.44
C ILE A 70 -0.85 2.10 -15.79
N TYR A 71 -1.97 2.56 -16.32
CA TYR A 71 -2.51 2.11 -17.60
C TYR A 71 -2.10 3.03 -18.76
N CYS A 72 -1.55 4.22 -18.47
CA CYS A 72 -1.13 5.21 -19.46
C CYS A 72 -2.27 5.72 -20.38
N ASP A 73 -3.53 5.57 -19.97
CA ASP A 73 -4.69 6.13 -20.68
C ASP A 73 -4.90 7.61 -20.31
N ASP A 74 -4.74 7.97 -19.04
CA ASP A 74 -4.64 9.35 -18.53
C ASP A 74 -3.52 9.46 -17.47
N PRO A 75 -2.27 9.72 -17.89
CA PRO A 75 -1.13 9.80 -16.97
C PRO A 75 -1.28 10.88 -15.88
N ASN A 76 -2.01 11.96 -16.14
CA ASN A 76 -2.19 13.03 -15.16
C ASN A 76 -3.17 12.61 -14.07
N ALA A 77 -4.28 11.97 -14.44
CA ALA A 77 -5.24 11.45 -13.48
C ALA A 77 -4.62 10.34 -12.62
N GLU A 78 -3.85 9.43 -13.22
CA GLU A 78 -3.13 8.37 -12.49
C GLU A 78 -2.08 8.93 -11.53
N ALA A 79 -1.34 9.96 -11.94
CA ALA A 79 -0.40 10.66 -11.06
C ALA A 79 -1.10 11.34 -9.87
N GLU A 80 -2.30 11.91 -10.05
CA GLU A 80 -3.05 12.51 -8.94
C GLU A 80 -3.43 11.47 -7.88
N VAL A 81 -3.69 10.20 -8.25
CA VAL A 81 -3.93 9.12 -7.28
C VAL A 81 -2.72 8.89 -6.37
N ALA A 82 -1.51 8.95 -6.93
CA ALA A 82 -0.27 8.85 -6.16
C ALA A 82 -0.13 10.03 -5.18
N ILE A 83 -0.37 11.26 -5.65
CA ILE A 83 -0.34 12.48 -4.82
C ILE A 83 -1.36 12.40 -3.67
N GLN A 84 -2.59 11.97 -3.96
CA GLN A 84 -3.65 11.82 -2.97
C GLN A 84 -3.33 10.74 -1.94
N SER A 85 -2.70 9.64 -2.37
CA SER A 85 -2.22 8.60 -1.46
C SER A 85 -1.16 9.14 -0.49
N MET A 86 -0.20 9.92 -0.99
CA MET A 86 0.81 10.58 -0.14
C MET A 86 0.17 11.59 0.84
N ARG A 87 -0.86 12.34 0.41
CA ARG A 87 -1.61 13.25 1.28
C ARG A 87 -2.34 12.54 2.44
N VAL A 88 -2.72 11.26 2.28
CA VAL A 88 -3.27 10.45 3.37
C VAL A 88 -2.20 10.05 4.39
N GLY A 89 -0.92 10.03 4.00
CA GLY A 89 0.20 9.69 4.87
C GLY A 89 0.83 8.31 4.59
N TYR A 90 0.53 7.70 3.44
CA TYR A 90 1.26 6.52 2.97
C TYR A 90 2.77 6.84 2.87
N GLU A 91 3.61 5.87 3.21
CA GLU A 91 5.07 6.06 3.31
C GLU A 91 5.74 6.17 1.93
N GLY A 92 5.09 5.65 0.90
CA GLY A 92 5.54 5.71 -0.47
C GLY A 92 4.51 5.14 -1.44
N VAL A 93 4.84 5.17 -2.72
CA VAL A 93 4.00 4.70 -3.83
C VAL A 93 4.76 3.66 -4.64
N ILE A 94 4.08 2.59 -5.02
CA ILE A 94 4.55 1.56 -5.95
C ILE A 94 3.69 1.66 -7.21
N PHE A 95 4.37 1.87 -8.34
CA PHE A 95 3.75 1.83 -9.66
C PHE A 95 3.88 0.43 -10.25
N ASP A 96 2.75 -0.08 -10.73
CA ASP A 96 2.62 -1.37 -11.42
C ASP A 96 2.22 -1.10 -12.87
N VAL A 97 3.05 -1.58 -13.82
CA VAL A 97 3.08 -1.18 -15.24
C VAL A 97 2.85 -2.36 -16.18
#